data_AF-A0A373VPD0-F1
#
_entry.id   AF-A0A373VPD0-F1
#
_cell.length_a   1.000
_cell.length_b   1.000
_cell.length_c   1.000
_cell.angle_alpha   90.00
_cell.angle_beta   90.00
_cell.angle_gamma   90.00
#
_symmetry.space_group_name_H-M   'P 1'
#
loop_
_entity.id
_entity.type
_entity.pdbx_description
1 polymer ?
#
loop_
_entity_poly.entity_id
_entity_poly.type
_entity_poly.pdbx_seq_one_letter_code
_entity_poly.pdbx_strand_id
1 'polypeptide(L)'
;MDKTRLVEAKRRNGILQICKEWRNNGIEIAIDDFYDIHTTLQLQEKIIAKLDDLDTQKKYIVCKKTYEIEDFLNYTSKVICKSMKYVFFVENSTKFGAIKLQGDIISNNIEYIISKSELLNGGCSIFICSCGLENGVCLWRGEYDSRVYCW
;
A
#
# COMPACT_ATOMS: atom_id res chain seq x y z
N MET A 1 -4.42 -26.11 23.10
CA MET A 1 -4.25 -25.44 21.80
C MET A 1 -3.31 -24.27 22.03
N ASP A 2 -2.16 -24.28 21.36
CA ASP A 2 -1.11 -23.27 21.55
C ASP A 2 -1.59 -21.88 21.08
N LYS A 3 -1.38 -20.85 21.91
CA LYS A 3 -1.82 -19.47 21.67
C LYS A 3 -1.27 -18.94 20.35
N THR A 4 -0.04 -19.32 20.00
CA THR A 4 0.63 -18.93 18.75
C THR A 4 -0.07 -19.55 17.53
N ARG A 5 -0.44 -20.83 17.60
CA ARG A 5 -1.16 -21.52 16.52
C ARG A 5 -2.54 -20.90 16.27
N LEU A 6 -3.22 -20.45 17.34
CA LEU A 6 -4.52 -19.79 17.22
C LEU A 6 -4.40 -18.41 16.55
N VAL A 7 -3.35 -17.63 16.87
CA VAL A 7 -3.10 -16.33 16.26
C VAL A 7 -2.82 -16.49 14.76
N GLU A 8 -1.97 -17.44 14.38
CA GLU A 8 -1.66 -17.67 12.97
C GLU A 8 -2.87 -18.18 12.18
N ALA A 9 -3.70 -19.05 12.78
CA ALA A 9 -4.95 -19.49 12.16
C ALA A 9 -5.92 -18.33 11.92
N LYS A 10 -6.06 -17.40 12.89
CA LYS A 10 -6.88 -16.19 12.74
C LYS A 10 -6.36 -15.29 11.63
N ARG A 11 -5.04 -15.05 11.58
CA ARG A 11 -4.38 -14.29 10.52
C ARG A 11 -4.68 -14.91 9.16
N ARG A 12 -4.43 -16.20 8.99
CA ARG A 12 -4.65 -16.92 7.74
C ARG A 12 -6.11 -16.86 7.28
N ASN A 13 -7.06 -16.98 8.21
CA ASN A 13 -8.48 -16.83 7.89
C ASN A 13 -8.83 -15.41 7.43
N GLY A 14 -8.24 -14.38 8.03
CA GLY A 14 -8.38 -12.99 7.57
C GLY A 14 -7.84 -12.80 6.15
N ILE A 15 -6.64 -13.32 5.86
CA ILE A 15 -6.06 -13.29 4.50
C ILE A 15 -6.97 -13.98 3.50
N LEU A 16 -7.53 -15.15 3.83
CA LEU A 16 -8.46 -15.86 2.96
C LEU A 16 -9.73 -15.06 2.65
N GLN A 17 -10.23 -14.29 3.62
CA GLN A 17 -11.37 -13.40 3.41
C GLN A 17 -11.01 -12.27 2.44
N ILE A 18 -9.83 -11.64 2.61
CA ILE A 18 -9.33 -10.61 1.69
C ILE A 18 -9.17 -11.19 0.27
N CYS A 19 -8.55 -12.37 0.13
CA CYS A 19 -8.39 -13.03 -1.17
C CYS A 19 -9.73 -13.32 -1.85
N LYS A 20 -10.73 -13.78 -1.09
CA LYS A 20 -12.08 -14.03 -1.61
C LYS A 20 -12.74 -12.72 -2.07
N GLU A 21 -12.62 -11.66 -1.29
CA GLU A 21 -13.16 -10.35 -1.62
C GLU A 21 -12.54 -9.79 -2.91
N TRP A 22 -11.22 -9.86 -3.04
CA TRP A 22 -10.50 -9.38 -4.22
C TRP A 22 -10.85 -10.20 -5.46
N ARG A 23 -10.98 -11.52 -5.33
CA ARG A 23 -11.44 -12.40 -6.41
C ARG A 23 -12.83 -12.04 -6.91
N ASN A 24 -13.75 -11.68 -6.01
CA ASN A 24 -15.09 -11.22 -6.40
C ASN A 24 -15.06 -9.91 -7.20
N ASN A 25 -13.96 -9.16 -7.16
CA ASN A 25 -13.73 -7.96 -7.94
C ASN A 25 -12.82 -8.22 -9.15
N GLY A 26 -12.60 -9.49 -9.53
CA GLY A 26 -11.80 -9.88 -10.69
C GLY A 26 -10.29 -9.82 -10.48
N ILE A 27 -9.82 -9.66 -9.23
CA ILE A 27 -8.40 -9.59 -8.90
C ILE A 27 -7.98 -10.87 -8.20
N GLU A 28 -7.11 -11.64 -8.83
CA GLU A 28 -6.58 -12.87 -8.26
C GLU A 28 -5.35 -12.60 -7.40
N ILE A 29 -5.49 -12.84 -6.10
CA ILE A 29 -4.40 -12.88 -5.12
C ILE A 29 -4.50 -14.16 -4.29
N ALA A 30 -3.36 -14.64 -3.82
CA ALA A 30 -3.22 -15.82 -2.97
C ALA A 30 -2.54 -15.47 -1.64
N ILE A 31 -2.57 -16.42 -0.70
CA ILE A 31 -1.89 -16.25 0.60
C ILE A 31 -0.39 -15.95 0.41
N ASP A 32 0.24 -16.57 -0.60
CA ASP A 32 1.68 -16.44 -0.86
C ASP A 32 2.07 -15.06 -1.42
N ASP A 33 1.08 -14.25 -1.82
CA ASP A 33 1.30 -12.85 -2.20
C ASP A 33 1.43 -11.93 -0.97
N PHE A 34 1.06 -12.40 0.22
CA PHE A 34 1.19 -11.64 1.45
C PHE A 34 2.58 -11.85 2.06
N TYR A 35 3.25 -10.73 2.39
CA TYR A 35 4.44 -10.77 3.22
C TYR A 35 4.10 -11.29 4.63
N ASP A 36 5.07 -11.90 5.29
CA ASP A 36 4.95 -12.14 6.72
C ASP A 36 4.96 -10.81 7.49
N ILE A 37 4.52 -10.84 8.74
CA ILE A 37 4.35 -9.63 9.56
C ILE A 37 5.68 -8.95 9.84
N HIS A 38 6.75 -9.71 10.07
CA HIS A 38 8.05 -9.14 10.35
C HIS A 38 8.58 -8.39 9.11
N THR A 39 8.52 -9.00 7.93
CA THR A 39 8.91 -8.33 6.68
C THR A 39 8.03 -7.11 6.39
N THR A 40 6.72 -7.19 6.69
CA THR A 40 5.79 -6.07 6.50
C THR A 40 6.19 -4.85 7.36
N LEU A 41 6.50 -5.06 8.64
CA LEU A 41 6.93 -3.99 9.54
C LEU A 41 8.28 -3.39 9.09
N GLN A 42 9.24 -4.23 8.69
CA GLN A 42 10.52 -3.75 8.15
C GLN A 42 10.36 -2.91 6.88
N LEU A 43 9.45 -3.30 5.98
CA LEU A 43 9.14 -2.51 4.79
C LEU A 43 8.50 -1.17 5.16
N GLN A 44 7.58 -1.17 6.13
CA GLN A 44 6.95 0.06 6.63
C GLN A 44 7.99 1.03 7.21
N GLU A 45 8.91 0.56 8.04
CA GLU A 45 9.98 1.38 8.62
C GLU A 45 10.88 2.00 7.53
N LYS A 46 11.26 1.21 6.51
CA LYS A 46 12.06 1.70 5.39
C LYS A 46 11.34 2.75 4.56
N ILE A 47 10.03 2.57 4.34
CA ILE A 47 9.20 3.54 3.60
C ILE A 47 9.10 4.82 4.41
N ILE A 48 8.85 4.76 5.72
CA ILE A 48 8.78 5.94 6.59
C ILE A 48 10.11 6.71 6.56
N ALA A 49 11.24 6.02 6.74
CA ALA A 49 12.57 6.65 6.66
C ALA A 49 12.83 7.31 5.29
N LYS A 50 12.34 6.71 4.20
CA LYS A 50 12.41 7.29 2.86
C LYS A 50 11.55 8.57 2.76
N LEU A 51 10.35 8.56 3.33
CA LEU A 51 9.47 9.74 3.36
C LEU A 51 10.08 10.88 4.18
N ASP A 52 10.69 10.58 5.33
CA ASP A 52 11.37 11.57 6.17
C ASP A 52 12.55 12.24 5.45
N ASP A 53 13.33 11.45 4.70
CA ASP A 53 14.42 11.96 3.86
C ASP A 53 13.90 12.87 2.74
N LEU A 54 12.83 12.46 2.05
CA LEU A 54 12.19 13.28 1.02
C LEU A 54 11.59 14.57 1.60
N ASP A 55 10.98 14.52 2.78
CA ASP A 55 10.41 15.69 3.45
C ASP A 55 11.50 16.69 3.86
N THR A 56 12.60 16.19 4.42
CA THR A 56 13.80 17.00 4.75
C THR A 56 14.35 17.71 3.51
N GLN A 57 14.36 17.03 2.37
CA GLN A 57 14.80 17.59 1.09
C GLN A 57 13.73 18.44 0.40
N LYS A 58 12.51 18.54 0.97
CA LYS A 58 11.34 19.17 0.39
C LYS A 58 10.97 18.62 -1.00
N LYS A 59 11.20 17.32 -1.21
CA LYS A 59 10.89 16.58 -2.44
C LYS A 59 9.49 15.97 -2.36
N TYR A 60 8.50 16.82 -2.45
CA TYR A 60 7.08 16.43 -2.46
C TYR A 60 6.25 17.44 -3.25
N ILE A 61 5.05 17.02 -3.61
CA ILE A 61 4.02 17.89 -4.19
C ILE A 61 2.96 18.16 -3.12
N VAL A 62 2.68 19.42 -2.82
CA VAL A 62 1.54 19.79 -1.96
C VAL A 62 0.27 19.72 -2.80
N CYS A 63 -0.66 18.85 -2.40
CA CYS A 63 -1.93 18.65 -3.08
C CYS A 63 -2.91 19.78 -2.76
N LYS A 64 -3.81 20.07 -3.69
CA LYS A 64 -5.01 20.84 -3.37
C LYS A 64 -6.00 19.92 -2.64
N LYS A 65 -6.58 20.36 -1.52
CA LYS A 65 -7.50 19.55 -0.69
C LYS A 65 -8.65 18.90 -1.49
N THR A 66 -9.14 19.55 -2.54
CA THR A 66 -10.23 19.05 -3.38
C THR A 66 -9.81 17.99 -4.41
N TYR A 67 -8.50 17.81 -4.66
CA TYR A 67 -7.97 17.02 -5.78
C TYR A 67 -6.84 16.06 -5.39
N GLU A 68 -6.62 15.81 -4.09
CA GLU A 68 -5.48 15.01 -3.63
C GLU A 68 -5.40 13.59 -4.21
N ILE A 69 -6.55 12.94 -4.45
CA ILE A 69 -6.60 11.62 -5.08
C ILE A 69 -6.25 11.72 -6.57
N GLU A 70 -6.72 12.76 -7.25
CA GLU A 70 -6.39 13.00 -8.66
C GLU A 70 -4.89 13.31 -8.83
N ASP A 71 -4.34 14.16 -7.97
CA ASP A 71 -2.90 14.43 -7.92
C ASP A 71 -2.12 13.12 -7.70
N PHE A 72 -2.50 12.31 -6.70
CA PHE A 72 -1.87 11.01 -6.45
C PHE A 72 -1.95 10.07 -7.67
N LEU A 73 -3.10 9.96 -8.32
CA LEU A 73 -3.28 9.11 -9.51
C LEU A 73 -2.40 9.56 -10.68
N ASN A 74 -2.29 10.87 -10.90
CA ASN A 74 -1.45 11.45 -11.94
C ASN A 74 0.02 11.09 -11.77
N TYR A 75 0.53 11.02 -10.54
CA TYR A 75 1.90 10.57 -10.27
C TYR A 75 2.03 9.05 -10.25
N THR A 76 1.03 8.34 -9.72
CA THR A 76 1.01 6.87 -9.70
C THR A 76 1.18 6.28 -11.09
N SER A 77 0.47 6.82 -12.09
CA SER A 77 0.58 6.37 -13.48
C SER A 77 1.98 6.54 -14.10
N LYS A 78 2.81 7.44 -13.56
CA LYS A 78 4.20 7.68 -14.00
C LYS A 78 5.21 6.78 -13.30
N VAL A 79 4.90 6.35 -12.07
CA VAL A 79 5.79 5.54 -11.22
C VAL A 79 5.54 4.04 -11.41
N ILE A 80 4.30 3.64 -11.68
CA ILE A 80 3.94 2.22 -11.81
C ILE A 80 4.29 1.70 -13.21
N CYS A 81 5.17 0.70 -13.23
CA CYS A 81 5.51 -0.09 -14.40
C CYS A 81 4.77 -1.42 -14.36
N LYS A 82 4.01 -1.74 -15.42
CA LYS A 82 3.17 -2.94 -15.48
C LYS A 82 3.93 -4.26 -15.28
N SER A 83 5.20 -4.32 -15.69
CA SER A 83 6.04 -5.52 -15.57
C SER A 83 6.71 -5.70 -14.20
N MET A 84 6.61 -4.72 -13.30
CA MET A 84 7.23 -4.78 -11.97
C MET A 84 6.26 -5.23 -10.89
N LYS A 85 6.80 -5.73 -9.77
CA LYS A 85 6.02 -6.04 -8.57
C LYS A 85 6.18 -4.95 -7.52
N TYR A 86 5.08 -4.64 -6.86
CA TYR A 86 4.96 -3.59 -5.87
C TYR A 86 4.44 -4.15 -4.55
N VAL A 87 4.82 -3.51 -3.47
CA VAL A 87 4.27 -3.68 -2.14
C VAL A 87 3.12 -2.70 -1.99
N PHE A 88 1.96 -3.23 -1.62
CA PHE A 88 0.78 -2.45 -1.31
C PHE A 88 0.28 -2.79 0.09
N PHE A 89 0.02 -1.76 0.88
CA PHE A 89 -0.50 -1.91 2.23
C PHE A 89 -2.01 -1.67 2.22
N VAL A 90 -2.74 -2.77 2.31
CA VAL A 90 -4.18 -2.75 2.62
C VAL A 90 -4.41 -2.37 4.08
N GLU A 91 -5.65 -2.02 4.41
CA GLU A 91 -6.08 -1.88 5.79
C GLU A 91 -5.66 -3.10 6.64
N ASN A 92 -5.11 -2.84 7.83
CA ASN A 92 -4.63 -3.86 8.75
C ASN A 92 -3.48 -4.72 8.21
N SER A 93 -2.67 -4.21 7.26
CA SER A 93 -1.47 -4.91 6.77
C SER A 93 -0.48 -5.27 7.89
N THR A 94 -0.42 -4.51 8.98
CA THR A 94 0.41 -4.88 10.14
C THR A 94 -0.09 -6.12 10.89
N LYS A 95 -1.32 -6.59 10.62
CA LYS A 95 -1.91 -7.82 11.16
C LYS A 95 -1.95 -8.97 10.16
N PHE A 96 -2.11 -8.66 8.87
CA PHE A 96 -2.27 -9.68 7.82
C PHE A 96 -1.04 -9.84 6.92
N GLY A 97 -0.22 -8.81 6.80
CA GLY A 97 0.88 -8.70 5.87
C GLY A 97 0.54 -7.71 4.75
N ALA A 98 1.54 -6.98 4.26
CA ALA A 98 1.41 -6.23 3.03
C ALA A 98 1.30 -7.19 1.83
N ILE A 99 0.69 -6.73 0.74
CA ILE A 99 0.44 -7.53 -0.45
C ILE A 99 1.49 -7.20 -1.52
N LYS A 100 2.01 -8.24 -2.16
CA LYS A 100 2.81 -8.14 -3.38
C LYS A 100 1.88 -8.18 -4.59
N LEU A 101 1.79 -7.07 -5.31
CA LEU A 101 0.95 -6.94 -6.49
C LEU A 101 1.79 -6.69 -7.74
N GLN A 102 1.37 -7.27 -8.86
CA GLN A 102 1.92 -6.93 -10.17
C GLN A 102 1.45 -5.52 -10.57
N GLY A 103 2.31 -4.78 -11.27
CA GLY A 103 2.02 -3.40 -11.66
C GLY A 103 0.83 -3.27 -12.60
N ASP A 104 0.55 -4.28 -13.42
CA ASP A 104 -0.64 -4.32 -14.28
C ASP A 104 -1.94 -4.45 -13.46
N ILE A 105 -1.97 -5.28 -12.41
CA ILE A 105 -3.07 -5.36 -11.45
C ILE A 105 -3.28 -3.98 -10.84
N ILE A 106 -2.21 -3.27 -10.48
CA ILE A 106 -2.29 -1.92 -9.93
C ILE A 106 -2.88 -0.93 -10.94
N SER A 107 -2.29 -0.85 -12.13
CA SER A 107 -2.73 0.10 -13.15
C SER A 107 -4.17 -0.14 -13.60
N ASN A 108 -4.60 -1.40 -13.72
CA ASN A 108 -5.92 -1.75 -14.23
C ASN A 108 -7.02 -1.63 -13.16
N ASN A 109 -6.66 -1.62 -11.87
CA ASN A 109 -7.62 -1.64 -10.75
C ASN A 109 -7.34 -0.53 -9.72
N ILE A 110 -6.75 0.59 -10.15
CA ILE A 110 -6.20 1.59 -9.22
C ILE A 110 -7.26 2.17 -8.27
N GLU A 111 -8.49 2.41 -8.75
CA GLU A 111 -9.59 2.90 -7.91
C GLU A 111 -9.94 1.90 -6.80
N TYR A 112 -10.05 0.63 -7.15
CA TYR A 112 -10.32 -0.44 -6.18
C TYR A 112 -9.17 -0.56 -5.18
N ILE A 113 -7.92 -0.48 -5.62
CA ILE A 113 -6.74 -0.58 -4.75
C ILE A 113 -6.70 0.58 -3.76
N ILE A 114 -6.92 1.81 -4.22
CA ILE A 114 -7.05 2.97 -3.34
C ILE A 114 -8.16 2.73 -2.29
N SER A 115 -9.28 2.12 -2.69
CA SER A 115 -10.37 1.80 -1.75
C SER A 115 -10.03 0.78 -0.67
N LYS A 116 -8.94 0.01 -0.84
CA LYS A 116 -8.47 -0.95 0.16
C LYS A 116 -7.35 -0.44 1.04
N SER A 117 -6.87 0.77 0.79
CA SER A 117 -5.85 1.41 1.61
C SER A 117 -6.40 1.90 2.96
N GLU A 118 -5.52 2.14 3.93
CA GLU A 118 -5.90 2.74 5.20
C GLU A 118 -6.46 4.16 5.04
N LEU A 119 -6.08 4.88 3.99
CA LEU A 119 -6.51 6.27 3.75
C LEU A 119 -8.04 6.44 3.68
N LEU A 120 -8.75 5.52 3.00
CA LEU A 120 -10.21 5.63 2.89
C LEU A 120 -10.95 5.18 4.16
N ASN A 121 -10.24 4.56 5.11
CA ASN A 121 -10.77 4.14 6.41
C ASN A 121 -10.35 5.07 7.55
N GLY A 122 -10.03 6.33 7.23
CA GLY A 122 -9.64 7.34 8.22
C GLY A 122 -8.15 7.33 8.58
N GLY A 123 -7.35 6.50 7.92
CA GLY A 123 -5.89 6.58 7.98
C GLY A 123 -5.33 7.78 7.21
N CYS A 124 -4.03 8.01 7.36
CA CYS A 124 -3.35 9.18 6.81
C CYS A 124 -2.55 8.89 5.53
N SER A 125 -2.46 7.65 5.06
CA SER A 125 -1.55 7.35 3.95
C SER A 125 -2.01 6.25 3.00
N ILE A 126 -1.59 6.40 1.74
CA ILE A 126 -1.54 5.35 0.72
C ILE A 126 -0.11 5.27 0.24
N PHE A 127 0.45 4.07 0.17
CA PHE A 127 1.80 3.86 -0.31
C PHE A 127 1.84 2.66 -1.24
N ILE A 128 2.42 2.87 -2.42
CA ILE A 128 2.68 1.86 -3.43
C ILE A 128 4.14 2.00 -3.83
N CYS A 129 4.95 1.00 -3.54
CA CYS A 129 6.39 1.04 -3.82
C CYS A 129 6.83 -0.27 -4.45
N SER A 130 7.78 -0.22 -5.36
CA SER A 130 8.39 -1.42 -5.94
C SER A 130 8.94 -2.31 -4.82
N CYS A 131 9.00 -3.62 -5.02
CA CYS A 131 9.50 -4.54 -3.99
C CYS A 131 10.96 -4.25 -3.56
N GLY A 132 11.75 -3.63 -4.44
CA GLY A 132 13.11 -3.15 -4.13
C GLY A 132 13.14 -1.77 -3.45
N LEU A 133 11.99 -1.11 -3.28
CA LEU A 133 11.84 0.27 -2.79
C LEU A 133 12.57 1.33 -3.65
N GLU A 134 12.98 0.96 -4.86
CA GLU A 134 13.70 1.84 -5.79
C GLU A 134 12.80 2.93 -6.33
N ASN A 135 11.56 2.56 -6.67
CA ASN A 135 10.52 3.47 -7.11
C ASN A 135 9.31 3.38 -6.18
N GLY A 136 8.61 4.49 -5.95
CA GLY A 136 7.36 4.48 -5.20
C GLY A 136 6.61 5.81 -5.20
N VAL A 137 5.34 5.71 -4.84
CA VAL A 137 4.43 6.84 -4.72
C VAL A 137 3.68 6.73 -3.40
N CYS A 138 3.57 7.85 -2.69
CA CYS A 138 2.81 7.93 -1.46
C CYS A 138 1.95 9.19 -1.46
N LEU A 139 0.67 9.04 -1.10
CA LEU A 139 -0.16 10.16 -0.67
C LEU A 139 -0.18 10.16 0.86
N TRP A 140 0.23 11.26 1.48
CA TRP A 140 0.21 11.47 2.92
C TRP A 140 -0.69 12.65 3.27
N ARG A 141 -1.67 12.44 4.14
CA ARG A 141 -2.52 13.48 4.72
C ARG A 141 -1.97 13.90 6.07
N GLY A 142 -1.39 15.10 6.12
CA GLY A 142 -1.05 15.78 7.35
C GLY A 142 -2.24 16.53 7.95
N GLU A 143 -2.00 17.23 9.05
CA GLU A 143 -3.01 18.05 9.74
C GLU A 143 -3.45 19.25 8.89
N TYR A 144 -2.51 19.85 8.16
CA TYR A 144 -2.74 21.11 7.43
C TYR A 144 -2.82 20.92 5.91
N ASP A 145 -2.05 19.97 5.38
CA ASP A 145 -1.89 19.73 3.96
C ASP A 145 -1.80 18.22 3.63
N SER A 146 -2.07 17.90 2.37
CA SER A 146 -1.82 16.58 1.80
C SER A 146 -0.63 16.67 0.85
N ARG A 147 0.23 15.67 0.85
CA ARG A 147 1.46 15.64 0.05
C ARG A 147 1.54 14.35 -0.76
N VAL A 148 1.96 14.47 -2.01
CA VAL A 148 2.39 13.33 -2.81
C VAL A 148 3.92 13.28 -2.84
N TYR A 149 4.45 12.14 -2.42
CA TYR A 149 5.87 11.81 -2.52
C TYR A 149 6.05 10.86 -3.69
N CYS A 150 7.09 11.09 -4.48
CA CYS A 150 7.53 10.20 -5.54
C CYS A 150 9.03 9.98 -5.38
N TRP A 151 9.48 8.76 -5.61
CA TRP A 151 10.89 8.43 -5.73
C TRP A 151 11.11 7.33 -6.75
#